data_AF-A0A9Q0HEI3-F1
#
_entry.id   AF-A0A9Q0HEI3-F1
#
_cell.length_a   1.000
_cell.length_b   1.000
_cell.length_c   1.000
_cell.angle_alpha   90.00
_cell.angle_beta   90.00
_cell.angle_gamma   90.00
#
_symmetry.space_group_name_H-M   'P 1'
#
loop_
_entity.id
_entity.type
_entity.pdbx_description
1 polymer ?
#
loop_
_entity_poly.entity_id
_entity_poly.type
_entity_poly.pdbx_seq_one_letter_code
_entity_poly.pdbx_strand_id
1 'polypeptide(L)'
;MITGVGTCILGRPWGSYSRVVFAKTFMSSAVLPQGWDDWGRSSTHREKVVVPADKPFITLSGSKSSTTIIKGSSHSNIFDCCGQIYHNTGCKITGVGTCILGRPWGSYSRVVFAMTFMSSAVLPQGWDDWGRSSTHSTAYYGEYKCYRPGAASSGRVKWSRHLSDEEAKPFLTKDMIGGQAWLRPAPTHFKIPSWITSNTVASIDWSTALLIKVDQSGNGDFKKIQDAIDAVPSNNSNNVFIWIKPGTYIEKVVVPADKPFITLSGSKSSSTIIKGSNHNNIFDYPTLSVLATDFVARYITIQNTYGAGDKAVALRVSADKVAFYGCSIISYQDTILDATRCHYYSSCYIEGATDFICGNTASFFEKCHLHSTSEGTGAITAQRRESPSENTGFTFLGCKITGVGTCILGRPWGSYSRVVFAKTFMSSAVLPQGWDDWGRSSTHSIAYYGEYKCYRPGAASSGRVKWSRHLSDEEAKPFLTKDMIGGQAWLRPAPTHFKIPSWITSNTVGGNK
;
A
#
# COMPACT_ATOMS: atom_id res chain seq x y z
N MET A 1 19.29 21.51 14.11
CA MET A 1 20.34 22.51 14.33
C MET A 1 20.07 23.70 13.42
N ILE A 2 19.54 24.81 13.95
CA ILE A 2 19.53 26.09 13.23
C ILE A 2 20.99 26.58 13.23
N THR A 3 21.49 27.03 12.09
CA THR A 3 22.78 27.71 11.93
C THR A 3 22.60 28.69 10.77
N GLY A 4 22.90 29.96 11.01
CA GLY A 4 22.79 31.02 10.04
C GLY A 4 23.52 32.23 10.61
N VAL A 5 24.29 32.92 9.78
CA VAL A 5 25.02 34.12 10.17
C VAL A 5 24.04 35.30 10.06
N GLY A 6 23.65 35.92 11.17
CA GLY A 6 22.69 37.06 11.22
C GLY A 6 21.43 36.82 12.06
N THR A 7 20.48 37.76 12.02
CA THR A 7 19.23 37.74 12.82
C THR A 7 18.13 36.90 12.17
N CYS A 8 17.48 35.99 12.91
CA CYS A 8 16.43 35.08 12.40
C CYS A 8 15.11 35.16 13.20
N ILE A 9 13.95 35.00 12.54
CA ILE A 9 12.60 34.97 13.12
C ILE A 9 11.92 33.63 12.79
N LEU A 10 11.38 32.92 13.80
CA LEU A 10 10.92 31.52 13.65
C LEU A 10 9.41 31.32 13.44
N GLY A 11 8.57 32.35 13.59
CA GLY A 11 7.12 32.21 13.39
C GLY A 11 6.42 33.52 13.00
N ARG A 12 5.65 33.50 11.91
CA ARG A 12 4.80 34.62 11.44
C ARG A 12 3.43 34.11 10.97
N PRO A 13 2.50 33.80 11.89
CA PRO A 13 1.17 33.33 11.53
C PRO A 13 0.35 34.42 10.82
N TRP A 14 -0.15 34.14 9.60
CA TRP A 14 -0.88 35.13 8.78
C TRP A 14 -2.40 34.99 8.95
N GLY A 15 -3.06 36.03 9.50
CA GLY A 15 -4.51 36.13 9.67
C GLY A 15 -4.98 35.98 11.13
N SER A 16 -6.15 36.55 11.45
CA SER A 16 -6.80 36.41 12.75
C SER A 16 -7.08 34.94 13.08
N TYR A 17 -6.89 34.53 14.35
CA TYR A 17 -7.10 33.15 14.84
C TYR A 17 -6.11 32.08 14.39
N SER A 18 -5.03 32.46 13.70
CA SER A 18 -3.97 31.55 13.29
C SER A 18 -3.23 30.96 14.51
N ARG A 19 -2.97 29.64 14.49
CA ARG A 19 -2.29 28.91 15.57
C ARG A 19 -1.06 28.18 15.05
N VAL A 20 0.08 28.26 15.73
CA VAL A 20 1.32 27.53 15.42
C VAL A 20 1.86 26.90 16.70
N VAL A 21 2.18 25.60 16.71
CA VAL A 21 2.90 24.97 17.84
C VAL A 21 4.11 24.20 17.35
N PHE A 22 5.20 24.37 18.07
CA PHE A 22 6.43 23.60 17.91
C PHE A 22 6.57 22.65 19.10
N ALA A 23 6.45 21.35 18.85
CA ALA A 23 6.60 20.32 19.87
C ALA A 23 7.44 19.17 19.30
N LYS A 24 8.52 18.79 20.00
CA LYS A 24 9.39 17.65 19.62
C LYS A 24 9.96 17.68 18.18
N THR A 25 10.19 18.87 17.61
CA THR A 25 10.65 19.08 16.23
C THR A 25 12.18 19.17 16.08
N PHE A 26 12.76 18.68 14.97
CA PHE A 26 14.16 19.00 14.59
C PHE A 26 14.19 19.75 13.25
N MET A 27 14.90 20.89 13.17
CA MET A 27 15.05 21.69 11.94
C MET A 27 16.53 21.89 11.58
N SER A 28 16.93 21.76 10.32
CA SER A 28 18.32 21.89 9.84
C SER A 28 18.51 22.93 8.73
N SER A 29 19.72 23.49 8.67
CA SER A 29 20.38 24.27 7.60
C SER A 29 19.55 24.67 6.37
N ALA A 30 18.88 25.83 6.47
CA ALA A 30 18.69 26.82 5.40
C ALA A 30 17.77 27.95 5.91
N VAL A 31 18.29 28.88 6.71
CA VAL A 31 17.63 30.20 6.86
C VAL A 31 18.69 31.26 6.59
N LEU A 32 18.57 31.92 5.44
CA LEU A 32 19.41 33.05 5.05
C LEU A 32 19.05 34.30 5.89
N PRO A 33 19.91 35.34 5.92
CA PRO A 33 19.86 36.48 6.86
C PRO A 33 18.63 37.41 6.78
N GLN A 34 17.55 37.01 6.11
CA GLN A 34 16.38 37.85 5.83
C GLN A 34 15.04 37.22 6.24
N GLY A 35 15.02 36.03 6.84
CA GLY A 35 13.77 35.42 7.32
C GLY A 35 12.74 35.17 6.22
N TRP A 36 11.54 34.75 6.62
CA TRP A 36 10.45 34.36 5.70
C TRP A 36 9.54 35.57 5.41
N ASP A 37 9.52 36.06 4.17
CA ASP A 37 8.69 37.20 3.72
C ASP A 37 8.25 37.05 2.26
N ASP A 38 6.99 37.31 1.92
CA ASP A 38 6.59 37.52 0.52
C ASP A 38 5.89 38.88 0.35
N TRP A 39 6.47 39.67 -0.53
CA TRP A 39 5.89 40.84 -1.16
C TRP A 39 5.38 40.44 -2.55
N GLY A 40 4.16 39.92 -2.68
CA GLY A 40 3.66 39.58 -4.02
C GLY A 40 2.24 39.01 -4.08
N ARG A 41 1.32 39.76 -4.67
CA ARG A 41 -0.11 39.41 -4.84
C ARG A 41 -0.33 38.11 -5.65
N SER A 42 -0.94 37.07 -5.06
CA SER A 42 -1.94 36.22 -5.75
C SER A 42 -2.74 35.37 -4.75
N SER A 43 -4.03 35.15 -5.00
CA SER A 43 -5.04 34.68 -4.04
C SER A 43 -5.40 33.18 -4.11
N THR A 44 -4.62 32.30 -4.76
CA THR A 44 -5.18 30.97 -5.14
C THR A 44 -4.32 29.71 -4.93
N HIS A 45 -3.31 29.66 -4.06
CA HIS A 45 -2.52 28.43 -3.84
C HIS A 45 -2.50 27.97 -2.38
N ARG A 46 -3.02 26.77 -2.11
CA ARG A 46 -3.01 26.09 -0.80
C ARG A 46 -1.94 24.98 -0.85
N GLU A 47 -0.78 25.18 -0.25
CA GLU A 47 0.25 24.14 -0.18
C GLU A 47 0.28 23.46 1.19
N LYS A 48 0.31 22.13 1.17
CA LYS A 48 0.49 21.25 2.34
C LYS A 48 1.94 20.82 2.39
N VAL A 49 2.65 21.11 3.48
CA VAL A 49 3.98 20.53 3.73
C VAL A 49 3.82 19.39 4.72
N VAL A 50 3.83 18.15 4.19
CA VAL A 50 3.84 16.92 4.99
C VAL A 50 5.24 16.33 4.91
N VAL A 51 5.93 16.19 6.05
CA VAL A 51 7.27 15.60 6.12
C VAL A 51 7.15 14.09 6.31
N PRO A 52 7.72 13.26 5.42
CA PRO A 52 7.75 11.81 5.57
C PRO A 52 8.55 11.37 6.82
N ALA A 53 8.15 10.23 7.42
CA ALA A 53 8.74 9.70 8.67
C ALA A 53 10.21 9.27 8.56
N ASP A 54 10.74 9.15 7.35
CA ASP A 54 12.07 8.67 6.97
C ASP A 54 13.07 9.81 6.66
N LYS A 55 12.64 11.08 6.70
CA LYS A 55 13.54 12.23 6.51
C LYS A 55 13.84 12.92 7.85
N PRO A 56 15.09 12.86 8.36
CA PRO A 56 15.45 13.53 9.62
C PRO A 56 15.57 15.06 9.51
N PHE A 57 15.33 15.65 8.32
CA PHE A 57 15.57 17.05 8.02
C PHE A 57 14.49 17.63 7.07
N ILE A 58 14.02 18.84 7.37
CA ILE A 58 13.40 19.73 6.38
C ILE A 58 14.51 20.62 5.81
N THR A 59 14.72 20.58 4.49
CA THR A 59 15.50 21.59 3.76
C THR A 59 14.53 22.42 2.93
N LEU A 60 14.41 23.71 3.23
CA LEU A 60 13.69 24.66 2.38
C LEU A 60 14.72 25.52 1.65
N SER A 61 14.93 25.22 0.37
CA SER A 61 15.79 26.01 -0.51
C SER A 61 14.94 26.92 -1.38
N GLY A 62 15.03 28.24 -1.19
CA GLY A 62 14.60 29.23 -2.18
C GLY A 62 15.84 29.87 -2.81
N SER A 63 15.99 29.77 -4.13
CA SER A 63 16.98 30.57 -4.85
C SER A 63 16.51 32.02 -4.94
N LYS A 64 17.48 32.95 -5.09
CA LYS A 64 17.25 34.40 -5.25
C LYS A 64 15.97 34.69 -6.03
N SER A 65 15.07 35.43 -5.37
CA SER A 65 13.76 35.95 -5.82
C SER A 65 12.47 35.13 -5.59
N SER A 66 12.49 33.97 -4.92
CA SER A 66 11.23 33.30 -4.57
C SER A 66 11.23 32.73 -3.14
N THR A 67 10.49 33.40 -2.25
CA THR A 67 10.17 32.94 -0.89
C THR A 67 9.10 31.86 -0.92
N THR A 68 9.29 30.76 -0.17
CA THR A 68 8.24 29.74 0.04
C THR A 68 7.25 30.20 1.11
N ILE A 69 5.97 30.30 0.77
CA ILE A 69 4.86 30.71 1.65
C ILE A 69 3.94 29.52 1.88
N ILE A 70 3.60 29.20 3.13
CA ILE A 70 2.50 28.27 3.44
C ILE A 70 1.26 29.10 3.78
N LYS A 71 0.28 29.14 2.85
CA LYS A 71 -1.02 29.78 3.10
C LYS A 71 -1.87 28.91 4.04
N GLY A 72 -1.97 29.31 5.31
CA GLY A 72 -2.93 28.74 6.26
C GLY A 72 -4.33 29.31 6.04
N SER A 73 -5.31 28.47 5.76
CA SER A 73 -6.73 28.83 5.81
C SER A 73 -7.28 28.52 7.20
N SER A 74 -7.71 29.50 7.99
CA SER A 74 -8.57 29.40 9.21
C SER A 74 -8.33 28.26 10.23
N HIS A 75 -7.29 27.46 10.08
CA HIS A 75 -7.06 26.19 10.75
C HIS A 75 -5.57 26.08 11.11
N SER A 76 -5.32 25.63 12.34
CA SER A 76 -4.05 25.55 13.06
C SER A 76 -2.92 24.82 12.30
N ASN A 77 -1.67 25.23 12.50
CA ASN A 77 -0.47 24.48 12.13
C ASN A 77 0.21 23.93 13.41
N ILE A 78 0.57 22.64 13.45
CA ILE A 78 1.47 22.07 14.47
C ILE A 78 2.59 21.36 13.75
N PHE A 79 3.82 21.62 14.15
CA PHE A 79 5.00 20.86 13.73
C PHE A 79 5.33 19.84 14.83
N ASP A 80 4.70 18.66 14.76
CA ASP A 80 4.98 17.50 15.63
C ASP A 80 5.72 16.42 14.81
N CYS A 81 6.98 16.18 15.13
CA CYS A 81 7.75 15.06 14.57
C CYS A 81 7.73 13.89 15.58
N CYS A 82 6.63 13.15 15.66
CA CYS A 82 6.58 11.90 16.44
C CYS A 82 6.43 10.66 15.53
N GLY A 83 7.56 10.17 15.04
CA GLY A 83 7.81 8.76 14.73
C GLY A 83 8.90 8.26 15.68
N GLN A 84 8.71 7.09 16.28
CA GLN A 84 9.48 6.52 17.40
C GLN A 84 10.99 6.77 17.35
N ILE A 85 11.51 7.54 18.31
CA ILE A 85 12.90 7.47 18.74
C ILE A 85 12.86 7.13 20.22
N TYR A 86 13.08 5.85 20.54
CA TYR A 86 13.62 5.48 21.83
C TYR A 86 15.02 6.06 21.91
N HIS A 87 15.15 7.31 22.36
CA HIS A 87 16.28 7.96 23.04
C HIS A 87 15.93 9.45 23.29
N ASN A 88 16.10 9.89 24.53
CA ASN A 88 15.75 11.21 25.09
C ASN A 88 16.41 12.43 24.40
N THR A 89 15.95 12.85 23.21
CA THR A 89 16.38 14.14 22.66
C THR A 89 15.21 14.95 22.11
N GLY A 90 14.73 15.93 22.89
CA GLY A 90 13.68 16.87 22.49
C GLY A 90 14.11 17.88 21.42
N CYS A 91 13.19 18.79 21.05
CA CYS A 91 13.35 19.83 20.02
C CYS A 91 14.58 20.71 20.28
N LYS A 92 15.35 21.19 19.28
CA LYS A 92 16.58 22.01 19.50
C LYS A 92 16.70 23.25 18.57
N ILE A 93 16.70 24.44 19.17
CA ILE A 93 17.13 25.71 18.55
C ILE A 93 18.63 25.91 18.86
N THR A 94 19.46 26.01 17.82
CA THR A 94 20.92 26.25 17.89
C THR A 94 21.29 27.39 16.94
N GLY A 95 22.51 27.93 16.92
CA GLY A 95 22.92 28.87 15.85
C GLY A 95 24.17 29.69 16.16
N VAL A 96 24.74 30.32 15.13
CA VAL A 96 25.87 31.27 15.23
C VAL A 96 25.33 32.67 14.90
N GLY A 97 24.78 33.35 15.90
CA GLY A 97 24.04 34.62 15.73
C GLY A 97 22.95 34.78 16.79
N THR A 98 22.12 35.81 16.68
CA THR A 98 21.00 36.07 17.60
C THR A 98 19.65 35.85 16.93
N CYS A 99 18.66 35.29 17.63
CA CYS A 99 17.34 35.03 17.08
C CYS A 99 16.22 35.33 18.09
N ILE A 100 15.02 35.59 17.56
CA ILE A 100 13.79 35.72 18.32
C ILE A 100 12.82 34.60 17.93
N LEU A 101 12.04 34.15 18.91
CA LEU A 101 11.07 33.06 18.84
C LEU A 101 9.91 33.37 17.90
N GLY A 102 9.51 34.63 17.76
CA GLY A 102 8.46 35.03 16.82
C GLY A 102 7.86 36.40 17.11
N ARG A 103 6.87 36.78 16.29
CA ARG A 103 6.17 38.07 16.37
C ARG A 103 4.66 37.94 16.05
N PRO A 104 3.76 38.60 16.78
CA PRO A 104 2.33 38.62 16.48
C PRO A 104 2.01 39.49 15.26
N TRP A 105 1.44 38.88 14.22
CA TRP A 105 1.02 39.59 13.01
C TRP A 105 -0.40 40.18 13.12
N GLY A 106 -1.29 39.52 13.86
CA GLY A 106 -2.69 39.94 14.04
C GLY A 106 -3.29 39.46 15.36
N SER A 107 -4.45 40.03 15.71
CA SER A 107 -5.19 39.71 16.92
C SER A 107 -5.55 38.21 16.97
N TYR A 108 -5.54 37.63 18.17
CA TYR A 108 -5.84 36.21 18.41
C TYR A 108 -4.84 35.20 17.82
N SER A 109 -3.70 35.65 17.30
CA SER A 109 -2.63 34.75 16.87
C SER A 109 -2.04 33.98 18.05
N ARG A 110 -1.68 32.71 17.85
CA ARG A 110 -1.14 31.85 18.92
C ARG A 110 0.13 31.13 18.49
N VAL A 111 1.20 31.21 19.30
CA VAL A 111 2.44 30.47 19.10
C VAL A 111 2.91 29.85 20.41
N VAL A 112 3.12 28.53 20.46
CA VAL A 112 3.69 27.86 21.65
C VAL A 112 4.92 27.04 21.28
N PHE A 113 6.03 27.25 21.99
CA PHE A 113 7.19 26.36 21.98
C PHE A 113 7.11 25.42 23.19
N ALA A 114 6.98 24.12 22.94
CA ALA A 114 6.86 23.12 24.00
C ALA A 114 8.06 22.16 24.00
N MET A 115 8.62 21.91 25.18
CA MET A 115 9.71 20.95 25.44
C MET A 115 10.89 21.13 24.48
N THR A 116 11.26 22.40 24.24
CA THR A 116 12.24 22.80 23.24
C THR A 116 13.55 23.24 23.91
N PHE A 117 14.65 22.59 23.55
CA PHE A 117 16.01 23.06 23.79
C PHE A 117 16.22 24.39 23.07
N MET A 118 16.76 25.36 23.78
CA MET A 118 17.13 26.66 23.25
C MET A 118 18.59 26.95 23.57
N SER A 119 19.42 27.10 22.54
CA SER A 119 20.80 27.55 22.70
C SER A 119 20.86 29.04 23.04
N SER A 120 22.03 29.52 23.46
CA SER A 120 22.32 30.94 23.73
C SER A 120 22.09 31.88 22.53
N ALA A 121 21.80 31.36 21.33
CA ALA A 121 21.40 32.18 20.20
C ALA A 121 20.02 32.85 20.39
N VAL A 122 19.13 32.31 21.24
CA VAL A 122 17.83 32.95 21.51
C VAL A 122 18.04 34.18 22.40
N LEU A 123 17.59 35.33 21.92
CA LEU A 123 17.71 36.59 22.64
C LEU A 123 16.89 36.58 23.95
N PRO A 124 17.33 37.25 25.02
CA PRO A 124 16.64 37.26 26.31
C PRO A 124 15.16 37.64 26.20
N GLN A 125 14.84 38.66 25.39
CA GLN A 125 13.46 39.10 25.15
C GLN A 125 12.57 38.01 24.56
N GLY A 126 13.15 37.05 23.84
CA GLY A 126 12.47 35.93 23.19
C GLY A 126 11.59 36.36 22.03
N TRP A 127 10.65 37.28 22.26
CA TRP A 127 9.61 37.68 21.33
C TRP A 127 9.68 39.18 21.03
N ASP A 128 9.08 39.60 19.92
CA ASP A 128 9.06 41.00 19.48
C ASP A 128 7.67 41.32 18.93
N ASP A 129 7.12 42.45 19.35
CA ASP A 129 5.74 42.87 19.09
C ASP A 129 5.61 43.95 18.01
N TRP A 130 6.70 44.32 17.32
CA TRP A 130 6.73 45.44 16.37
C TRP A 130 6.33 46.80 16.97
N GLY A 131 6.39 46.97 18.30
CA GLY A 131 5.84 48.16 18.97
C GLY A 131 4.31 48.23 18.92
N ARG A 132 3.61 47.11 18.66
CA ARG A 132 2.14 47.02 18.60
C ARG A 132 1.55 46.43 19.88
N SER A 133 1.51 47.23 20.93
CA SER A 133 0.95 46.84 22.24
C SER A 133 -0.52 46.43 22.20
N SER A 134 -1.28 46.89 21.20
CA SER A 134 -2.69 46.51 21.00
C SER A 134 -2.91 45.02 20.78
N THR A 135 -1.87 44.25 20.42
CA THR A 135 -1.97 42.79 20.23
C THR A 135 -1.76 42.00 21.51
N HIS A 136 -1.22 42.59 22.58
CA HIS A 136 -0.83 41.89 23.80
C HIS A 136 -2.02 41.22 24.52
N SER A 137 -3.21 41.82 24.45
CA SER A 137 -4.42 41.31 25.11
C SER A 137 -5.08 40.14 24.37
N THR A 138 -4.77 39.94 23.08
CA THR A 138 -5.42 38.93 22.24
C THR A 138 -4.47 37.85 21.74
N ALA A 139 -3.17 38.14 21.63
CA ALA A 139 -2.16 37.19 21.23
C ALA A 139 -1.86 36.15 22.34
N TYR A 140 -1.58 34.90 21.96
CA TYR A 140 -1.23 33.81 22.88
C TYR A 140 0.13 33.23 22.53
N TYR A 141 1.19 33.79 23.11
CA TYR A 141 2.58 33.41 22.81
C TYR A 141 3.23 32.88 24.07
N GLY A 142 3.83 31.69 24.00
CA GLY A 142 4.44 31.13 25.19
C GLY A 142 5.35 29.93 25.01
N GLU A 143 6.00 29.59 26.11
CA GLU A 143 7.00 28.56 26.22
C GLU A 143 6.59 27.57 27.31
N TYR A 144 6.66 26.27 27.03
CA TYR A 144 6.36 25.20 27.97
C TYR A 144 7.57 24.28 28.10
N LYS A 145 8.12 24.09 29.31
CA LYS A 145 9.26 23.20 29.60
C LYS A 145 10.44 23.31 28.60
N CYS A 146 10.72 24.51 28.10
CA CYS A 146 11.89 24.76 27.26
C CYS A 146 13.15 24.77 28.13
N TYR A 147 14.30 24.33 27.60
CA TYR A 147 15.49 24.04 28.42
C TYR A 147 16.81 24.45 27.74
N ARG A 148 17.88 24.60 28.53
CA ARG A 148 19.24 25.10 28.13
C ARG A 148 19.31 26.63 27.94
N PRO A 149 20.50 27.27 27.74
CA PRO A 149 20.71 28.64 28.21
C PRO A 149 19.87 29.70 27.50
N GLY A 150 19.37 29.45 26.28
CA GLY A 150 18.46 30.35 25.60
C GLY A 150 17.01 30.31 26.09
N ALA A 151 16.66 29.34 26.94
CA ALA A 151 15.33 29.18 27.52
C ALA A 151 15.14 29.96 28.84
N ALA A 152 16.11 30.78 29.22
CA ALA A 152 16.02 31.62 30.42
C ALA A 152 14.84 32.59 30.29
N SER A 153 13.89 32.48 31.22
CA SER A 153 12.63 33.22 31.23
C SER A 153 12.75 34.66 31.74
N SER A 154 13.79 34.96 32.52
CA SER A 154 13.95 36.24 33.22
C SER A 154 14.05 37.46 32.29
N GLY A 155 14.48 37.25 31.04
CA GLY A 155 14.59 38.31 30.03
C GLY A 155 13.36 38.47 29.14
N ARG A 156 12.36 37.58 29.22
CA ARG A 156 11.25 37.52 28.25
C ARG A 156 10.35 38.75 28.31
N VAL A 157 9.81 39.14 27.16
CA VAL A 157 8.80 40.20 27.11
C VAL A 157 7.58 39.86 27.96
N LYS A 158 7.06 40.84 28.70
CA LYS A 158 6.00 40.65 29.71
C LYS A 158 4.68 40.08 29.18
N TRP A 159 4.40 40.27 27.89
CA TRP A 159 3.18 39.77 27.24
C TRP A 159 3.29 38.31 26.79
N SER A 160 4.49 37.73 26.80
CA SER A 160 4.70 36.29 26.57
C SER A 160 4.47 35.47 27.83
N ARG A 161 4.28 34.16 27.69
CA ARG A 161 3.87 33.27 28.79
C ARG A 161 4.85 32.13 29.00
N HIS A 162 5.05 31.78 30.26
CA HIS A 162 5.59 30.47 30.64
C HIS A 162 4.44 29.61 31.11
N LEU A 163 4.11 28.58 30.34
CA LEU A 163 2.92 27.77 30.57
C LEU A 163 3.17 26.77 31.71
N SER A 164 2.17 26.59 32.56
CA SER A 164 2.04 25.44 33.46
C SER A 164 1.70 24.15 32.68
N ASP A 165 1.75 23.00 33.37
CA ASP A 165 1.33 21.72 32.79
C ASP A 165 -0.13 21.76 32.35
N GLU A 166 -1.01 22.37 33.16
CA GLU A 166 -2.43 22.57 32.87
C GLU A 166 -2.68 23.47 31.65
N GLU A 167 -1.96 24.59 31.55
CA GLU A 167 -2.10 25.52 30.42
C GLU A 167 -1.52 24.96 29.13
N ALA A 168 -0.53 24.08 29.22
CA ALA A 168 0.08 23.43 28.07
C ALA A 168 -0.77 22.28 27.53
N LYS A 169 -1.58 21.60 28.37
CA LYS A 169 -2.42 20.44 27.96
C LYS A 169 -3.12 20.64 26.60
N PRO A 170 -3.87 21.73 26.33
CA PRO A 170 -4.56 21.93 25.06
C PRO A 170 -3.65 22.05 23.85
N PHE A 171 -2.37 22.39 24.05
CA PHE A 171 -1.35 22.53 23.00
C PHE A 171 -0.55 21.25 22.75
N LEU A 172 -0.69 20.27 23.64
CA LEU A 172 0.02 18.99 23.60
C LEU A 172 -0.90 17.83 23.14
N THR A 173 -2.19 18.09 22.89
CA THR A 173 -3.12 17.10 22.37
C THR A 173 -3.30 17.22 20.85
N LYS A 174 -3.60 16.09 20.21
CA LYS A 174 -3.88 16.00 18.77
C LYS A 174 -5.11 16.81 18.35
N ASP A 175 -6.00 17.13 19.29
CA ASP A 175 -7.25 17.86 19.05
C ASP A 175 -7.01 19.30 18.60
N MET A 176 -5.84 19.88 18.90
CA MET A 176 -5.50 21.25 18.51
C MET A 176 -5.41 21.47 16.99
N ILE A 177 -5.14 20.40 16.21
CA ILE A 177 -5.13 20.38 14.72
C ILE A 177 -6.35 19.68 14.13
N GLY A 178 -7.46 19.56 14.87
CA GLY A 178 -8.64 18.84 14.39
C GLY A 178 -8.51 17.31 14.51
N GLY A 179 -7.66 16.83 15.43
CA GLY A 179 -7.63 15.42 15.84
C GLY A 179 -7.05 14.46 14.80
N GLN A 180 -7.64 13.26 14.71
CA GLN A 180 -7.21 12.21 13.77
C GLN A 180 -7.45 12.54 12.29
N ALA A 181 -8.19 13.59 11.98
CA ALA A 181 -8.49 13.98 10.60
C ALA A 181 -7.26 14.49 9.83
N TRP A 182 -6.25 15.04 10.54
CA TRP A 182 -5.08 15.70 9.93
C TRP A 182 -3.80 14.85 9.96
N LEU A 183 -3.65 13.95 10.93
CA LEU A 183 -2.53 13.01 11.00
C LEU A 183 -2.96 11.69 10.33
N ARG A 184 -2.69 11.54 9.03
CA ARG A 184 -2.80 10.21 8.41
C ARG A 184 -1.68 9.33 9.00
N PRO A 185 -1.98 8.21 9.67
CA PRO A 185 -0.92 7.28 10.04
C PRO A 185 -0.20 6.80 8.77
N ALA A 186 1.13 6.66 8.82
CA ALA A 186 1.80 5.66 8.00
C ALA A 186 1.02 4.36 8.20
N PRO A 187 0.59 3.64 7.13
CA PRO A 187 -0.42 2.60 7.22
C PRO A 187 -0.18 1.73 8.45
N THR A 188 -0.98 1.97 9.49
CA THR A 188 -0.80 1.38 10.82
C THR A 188 -1.18 -0.06 10.72
N HIS A 189 -0.17 -0.88 10.39
CA HIS A 189 -0.27 -2.31 10.21
C HIS A 189 -1.29 -2.71 9.15
N PHE A 190 -1.09 -3.89 8.60
CA PHE A 190 -2.21 -4.60 8.04
C PHE A 190 -3.24 -4.74 9.18
N LYS A 191 -4.38 -4.03 9.11
CA LYS A 191 -5.50 -4.41 9.98
C LYS A 191 -5.95 -5.76 9.44
N ILE A 192 -5.65 -6.83 10.18
CA ILE A 192 -6.30 -8.13 10.01
C ILE A 192 -7.78 -7.82 9.77
N PRO A 193 -8.33 -8.09 8.57
CA PRO A 193 -9.71 -7.72 8.28
C PRO A 193 -10.64 -8.21 9.39
N SER A 194 -11.59 -7.37 9.81
CA SER A 194 -12.51 -7.67 10.94
C SER A 194 -13.34 -8.95 10.75
N TRP A 195 -13.42 -9.48 9.52
CA TRP A 195 -14.05 -10.76 9.22
C TRP A 195 -13.19 -11.99 9.58
N ILE A 196 -11.90 -11.83 9.86
CA ILE A 196 -11.02 -12.94 10.33
C ILE A 196 -11.35 -13.32 11.78
N THR A 197 -11.95 -12.42 12.57
CA THR A 197 -12.27 -12.66 13.99
C THR A 197 -13.68 -13.24 14.21
N SER A 198 -14.48 -13.45 13.18
CA SER A 198 -15.85 -13.98 13.33
C SER A 198 -16.05 -15.33 12.67
N ASN A 199 -16.50 -16.27 13.49
CA ASN A 199 -17.22 -17.50 13.21
C ASN A 199 -16.40 -18.80 13.22
N THR A 200 -16.58 -19.49 14.34
CA THR A 200 -16.65 -20.95 14.47
C THR A 200 -17.52 -21.53 13.35
N VAL A 201 -16.90 -21.86 12.22
CA VAL A 201 -17.44 -22.83 11.28
C VAL A 201 -17.08 -24.20 11.86
N ALA A 202 -18.04 -25.12 11.92
CA ALA A 202 -17.76 -26.52 12.27
C ALA A 202 -16.51 -26.98 11.50
N SER A 203 -15.54 -27.57 12.20
CA SER A 203 -14.24 -27.89 11.63
C SER A 203 -14.41 -28.89 10.49
N ILE A 204 -14.43 -28.39 9.24
CA ILE A 204 -14.32 -29.25 8.07
C ILE A 204 -13.01 -30.02 8.24
N ASP A 205 -13.10 -31.35 8.26
CA ASP A 205 -11.92 -32.19 8.22
C ASP A 205 -11.23 -32.00 6.86
N TRP A 206 -10.15 -31.21 6.84
CA TRP A 206 -9.38 -30.97 5.63
C TRP A 206 -8.53 -32.17 5.20
N SER A 207 -8.36 -33.18 6.06
CA SER A 207 -7.58 -34.38 5.74
C SER A 207 -8.32 -35.34 4.81
N THR A 208 -9.65 -35.30 4.80
CA THR A 208 -10.50 -36.14 3.94
C THR A 208 -11.21 -35.27 2.89
N ALA A 209 -11.19 -35.70 1.63
CA ALA A 209 -11.96 -35.07 0.56
C ALA A 209 -12.85 -36.06 -0.20
N LEU A 210 -13.94 -35.56 -0.77
CA LEU A 210 -14.77 -36.28 -1.73
C LEU A 210 -14.13 -36.18 -3.11
N LEU A 211 -13.72 -37.31 -3.68
CA LEU A 211 -12.98 -37.37 -4.94
C LEU A 211 -13.91 -37.51 -6.14
N ILE A 212 -13.76 -36.61 -7.11
CA ILE A 212 -14.36 -36.71 -8.44
C ILE A 212 -13.22 -36.77 -9.47
N LYS A 213 -13.30 -37.66 -10.44
CA LYS A 213 -12.28 -37.84 -11.48
C LYS A 213 -12.78 -37.33 -12.83
N VAL A 214 -11.98 -36.50 -13.49
CA VAL A 214 -12.22 -36.03 -14.85
C VAL A 214 -11.21 -36.67 -15.81
N ASP A 215 -11.71 -37.32 -16.85
CA ASP A 215 -10.91 -38.01 -17.86
C ASP A 215 -11.58 -37.97 -19.23
N GLN A 216 -10.97 -37.28 -20.20
CA GLN A 216 -11.51 -37.14 -21.56
C GLN A 216 -11.67 -38.50 -22.27
N SER A 217 -10.92 -39.53 -21.87
CA SER A 217 -11.04 -40.89 -22.42
C SER A 217 -12.28 -41.65 -21.93
N GLY A 218 -12.98 -41.13 -20.92
CA GLY A 218 -14.17 -41.76 -20.33
C GLY A 218 -13.91 -42.74 -19.19
N ASN A 219 -12.65 -42.89 -18.73
CA ASN A 219 -12.30 -43.73 -17.58
C ASN A 219 -12.38 -42.98 -16.22
N GLY A 220 -13.10 -41.86 -16.18
CA GLY A 220 -13.36 -41.04 -14.99
C GLY A 220 -14.87 -40.87 -14.78
N ASP A 221 -15.25 -40.14 -13.73
CA ASP A 221 -16.66 -39.86 -13.43
C ASP A 221 -17.26 -38.89 -14.47
N PHE A 222 -16.44 -37.98 -15.01
CA PHE A 222 -16.82 -37.04 -16.06
C PHE A 222 -15.75 -36.93 -17.15
N LYS A 223 -16.15 -36.55 -18.36
CA LYS A 223 -15.21 -36.23 -19.46
C LYS A 223 -14.78 -34.76 -19.48
N LYS A 224 -15.64 -33.87 -18.98
CA LYS A 224 -15.45 -32.42 -18.96
C LYS A 224 -15.23 -31.91 -17.54
N ILE A 225 -14.49 -30.81 -17.42
CA ILE A 225 -14.25 -30.16 -16.13
C ILE A 225 -15.53 -29.48 -15.63
N GLN A 226 -16.25 -28.79 -16.52
CA GLN A 226 -17.48 -28.10 -16.13
C GLN A 226 -18.54 -29.06 -15.59
N ASP A 227 -18.76 -30.20 -16.25
CA ASP A 227 -19.75 -31.20 -15.80
C ASP A 227 -19.44 -31.72 -14.39
N ALA A 228 -18.16 -31.89 -14.04
CA ALA A 228 -17.75 -32.31 -12.69
C ALA A 228 -18.02 -31.24 -11.62
N ILE A 229 -17.87 -29.96 -11.95
CA ILE A 229 -18.23 -28.84 -11.07
C ILE A 229 -19.76 -28.77 -10.93
N ASP A 230 -20.48 -28.93 -12.03
CA ASP A 230 -21.95 -28.88 -12.06
C ASP A 230 -22.58 -30.00 -11.24
N ALA A 231 -21.94 -31.16 -11.16
CA ALA A 231 -22.36 -32.29 -10.33
C ALA A 231 -22.16 -32.09 -8.81
N VAL A 232 -21.35 -31.13 -8.37
CA VAL A 232 -21.23 -30.82 -6.93
C VAL A 232 -22.53 -30.16 -6.45
N PRO A 233 -23.17 -30.61 -5.36
CA PRO A 233 -24.41 -29.99 -4.89
C PRO A 233 -24.28 -28.49 -4.61
N SER A 234 -25.33 -27.71 -4.89
CA SER A 234 -25.42 -26.31 -4.48
C SER A 234 -25.32 -26.15 -2.97
N ASN A 235 -24.79 -25.02 -2.51
CA ASN A 235 -24.47 -24.73 -1.12
C ASN A 235 -23.55 -25.78 -0.47
N ASN A 236 -22.58 -26.29 -1.25
CA ASN A 236 -21.67 -27.33 -0.80
C ASN A 236 -20.96 -26.95 0.52
N SER A 237 -20.91 -27.87 1.47
CA SER A 237 -20.16 -27.73 2.73
C SER A 237 -19.05 -28.78 2.86
N ASN A 238 -18.87 -29.64 1.86
CA ASN A 238 -17.88 -30.71 1.88
C ASN A 238 -16.58 -30.28 1.18
N ASN A 239 -15.45 -30.82 1.64
CA ASN A 239 -14.19 -30.69 0.92
C ASN A 239 -14.24 -31.58 -0.35
N VAL A 240 -14.44 -30.97 -1.52
CA VAL A 240 -14.52 -31.70 -2.81
C VAL A 240 -13.22 -31.55 -3.58
N PHE A 241 -12.65 -32.66 -4.03
CA PHE A 241 -11.42 -32.71 -4.79
C PHE A 241 -11.69 -33.29 -6.18
N ILE A 242 -11.63 -32.44 -7.21
CA ILE A 242 -11.78 -32.81 -8.60
C ILE A 242 -10.38 -33.06 -9.17
N TRP A 243 -10.03 -34.33 -9.35
CA TRP A 243 -8.78 -34.74 -9.97
C TRP A 243 -8.94 -34.84 -11.48
N ILE A 244 -8.15 -34.05 -12.21
CA ILE A 244 -8.22 -33.89 -13.66
C ILE A 244 -7.02 -34.61 -14.26
N LYS A 245 -7.26 -35.63 -15.09
CA LYS A 245 -6.19 -36.35 -15.77
C LYS A 245 -5.45 -35.47 -16.79
N PRO A 246 -4.24 -35.87 -17.21
CA PRO A 246 -3.54 -35.22 -18.30
C PRO A 246 -4.41 -35.09 -19.56
N GLY A 247 -4.39 -33.91 -20.18
CA GLY A 247 -5.24 -33.58 -21.32
C GLY A 247 -5.29 -32.08 -21.59
N THR A 248 -5.76 -31.72 -22.78
CA THR A 248 -6.11 -30.33 -23.12
C THR A 248 -7.63 -30.22 -23.18
N TYR A 249 -8.17 -29.50 -22.21
CA TYR A 249 -9.59 -29.25 -22.02
C TYR A 249 -9.93 -27.89 -22.62
N ILE A 250 -10.49 -27.91 -23.83
CA ILE A 250 -10.96 -26.68 -24.51
C ILE A 250 -12.36 -26.37 -23.98
N GLU A 251 -12.40 -25.68 -22.85
CA GLU A 251 -13.62 -25.41 -22.09
C GLU A 251 -13.57 -24.01 -21.49
N LYS A 252 -14.73 -23.36 -21.43
CA LYS A 252 -14.95 -22.22 -20.54
C LYS A 252 -15.43 -22.77 -19.20
N VAL A 253 -14.63 -22.59 -18.16
CA VAL A 253 -14.90 -23.14 -16.83
C VAL A 253 -15.34 -22.04 -15.87
N VAL A 254 -16.44 -22.26 -15.17
CA VAL A 254 -16.95 -21.39 -14.11
C VAL A 254 -17.15 -22.22 -12.86
N VAL A 255 -16.59 -21.76 -11.75
CA VAL A 255 -16.85 -22.31 -10.40
C VAL A 255 -17.88 -21.39 -9.73
N PRO A 256 -19.17 -21.78 -9.69
CA PRO A 256 -20.25 -20.91 -9.23
C PRO A 256 -20.14 -20.59 -7.73
N ALA A 257 -20.64 -19.41 -7.33
CA ALA A 257 -20.49 -18.91 -5.96
C ALA A 257 -21.11 -19.80 -4.87
N ASP A 258 -22.14 -20.58 -5.22
CA ASP A 258 -22.82 -21.53 -4.34
C ASP A 258 -22.08 -22.87 -4.19
N LYS A 259 -20.88 -23.03 -4.78
CA LYS A 259 -20.10 -24.27 -4.73
C LYS A 259 -18.72 -24.09 -4.07
N PRO A 260 -18.66 -23.68 -2.78
CA PRO A 260 -17.39 -23.45 -2.11
C PRO A 260 -16.63 -24.76 -1.85
N PHE A 261 -15.40 -24.65 -1.37
CA PHE A 261 -14.53 -25.76 -0.95
C PHE A 261 -14.09 -26.73 -2.07
N ILE A 262 -14.35 -26.42 -3.34
CA ILE A 262 -13.85 -27.21 -4.48
C ILE A 262 -12.33 -27.03 -4.65
N THR A 263 -11.63 -28.14 -4.87
CA THR A 263 -10.25 -28.17 -5.37
C THR A 263 -10.23 -28.71 -6.80
N LEU A 264 -9.65 -27.99 -7.75
CA LEU A 264 -9.26 -28.55 -9.06
C LEU A 264 -7.78 -28.92 -9.01
N SER A 265 -7.44 -30.19 -9.29
CA SER A 265 -6.04 -30.63 -9.30
C SER A 265 -5.71 -31.43 -10.54
N GLY A 266 -4.71 -30.98 -11.29
CA GLY A 266 -4.01 -31.80 -12.26
C GLY A 266 -2.96 -32.69 -11.59
N SER A 267 -2.22 -33.44 -12.41
CA SER A 267 -1.04 -34.20 -11.95
C SER A 267 0.24 -33.37 -12.03
N LYS A 268 0.36 -32.55 -13.08
CA LYS A 268 1.44 -31.57 -13.33
C LYS A 268 0.85 -30.44 -14.19
N SER A 269 1.28 -29.20 -13.96
CA SER A 269 0.80 -28.07 -14.76
C SER A 269 1.10 -28.24 -16.25
N SER A 270 2.24 -28.85 -16.59
CA SER A 270 2.64 -29.12 -17.98
C SER A 270 1.78 -30.14 -18.72
N SER A 271 0.91 -30.90 -18.05
CA SER A 271 0.16 -32.00 -18.65
C SER A 271 -1.37 -31.83 -18.61
N THR A 272 -1.89 -30.94 -17.76
CA THR A 272 -3.33 -30.71 -17.61
C THR A 272 -3.62 -29.25 -17.90
N ILE A 273 -4.21 -28.96 -19.07
CA ILE A 273 -4.37 -27.61 -19.61
C ILE A 273 -5.85 -27.31 -19.80
N ILE A 274 -6.35 -26.25 -19.17
CA ILE A 274 -7.65 -25.64 -19.47
C ILE A 274 -7.38 -24.52 -20.46
N LYS A 275 -7.95 -24.61 -21.66
CA LYS A 275 -7.64 -23.74 -22.79
C LYS A 275 -8.88 -22.99 -23.29
N GLY A 276 -8.75 -21.68 -23.43
CA GLY A 276 -9.69 -20.80 -24.11
C GLY A 276 -8.98 -19.86 -25.09
N SER A 277 -9.75 -19.05 -25.82
CA SER A 277 -9.22 -18.11 -26.82
C SER A 277 -10.07 -16.84 -26.99
N ASN A 278 -11.00 -16.58 -26.05
CA ASN A 278 -11.89 -15.43 -26.13
C ASN A 278 -11.20 -14.15 -25.62
N HIS A 279 -11.63 -12.98 -26.08
CA HIS A 279 -11.05 -11.68 -25.75
C HIS A 279 -12.11 -10.61 -25.47
N ASN A 280 -11.68 -9.35 -25.30
CA ASN A 280 -12.49 -8.15 -25.10
C ASN A 280 -13.16 -8.07 -23.72
N ASN A 281 -14.27 -8.79 -23.50
CA ASN A 281 -15.01 -8.67 -22.24
C ASN A 281 -14.34 -9.49 -21.13
N ILE A 282 -13.61 -8.77 -20.28
CA ILE A 282 -12.82 -9.31 -19.16
C ILE A 282 -13.64 -10.02 -18.08
N PHE A 283 -14.96 -9.80 -18.03
CA PHE A 283 -15.86 -10.44 -17.06
C PHE A 283 -16.51 -11.70 -17.63
N ASP A 284 -16.94 -11.65 -18.89
CA ASP A 284 -17.74 -12.72 -19.47
C ASP A 284 -16.91 -13.78 -20.18
N TYR A 285 -15.71 -13.44 -20.66
CA TYR A 285 -14.87 -14.34 -21.47
C TYR A 285 -13.58 -14.92 -20.83
N PRO A 286 -13.34 -14.87 -19.51
CA PRO A 286 -12.23 -15.63 -18.92
C PRO A 286 -12.29 -17.13 -19.24
N THR A 287 -11.12 -17.77 -19.42
CA THR A 287 -11.03 -19.23 -19.60
C THR A 287 -11.48 -19.96 -18.34
N LEU A 288 -11.04 -19.51 -17.16
CA LEU A 288 -11.52 -19.96 -15.86
C LEU A 288 -12.02 -18.78 -15.03
N SER A 289 -13.25 -18.84 -14.55
CA SER A 289 -13.82 -17.90 -13.57
C SER A 289 -14.08 -18.60 -12.24
N VAL A 290 -13.41 -18.13 -11.18
CA VAL A 290 -13.62 -18.63 -9.80
C VAL A 290 -14.47 -17.62 -9.03
N LEU A 291 -15.71 -18.02 -8.73
CA LEU A 291 -16.68 -17.21 -7.97
C LEU A 291 -16.98 -17.80 -6.59
N ALA A 292 -16.51 -19.02 -6.30
CA ALA A 292 -16.72 -19.73 -5.05
C ALA A 292 -15.62 -19.48 -4.01
N THR A 293 -16.02 -19.31 -2.74
CA THR A 293 -15.06 -19.18 -1.63
C THR A 293 -14.31 -20.48 -1.36
N ASP A 294 -13.13 -20.37 -0.76
CA ASP A 294 -12.31 -21.51 -0.31
C ASP A 294 -11.88 -22.43 -1.47
N PHE A 295 -11.91 -21.92 -2.70
CA PHE A 295 -11.47 -22.63 -3.89
C PHE A 295 -9.94 -22.84 -3.89
N VAL A 296 -9.51 -24.00 -4.37
CA VAL A 296 -8.10 -24.30 -4.59
C VAL A 296 -7.85 -24.82 -5.99
N ALA A 297 -6.82 -24.34 -6.68
CA ALA A 297 -6.29 -24.97 -7.88
C ALA A 297 -4.86 -25.46 -7.65
N ARG A 298 -4.53 -26.64 -8.19
CA ARG A 298 -3.20 -27.24 -8.07
C ARG A 298 -2.76 -27.85 -9.39
N TYR A 299 -1.51 -27.59 -9.76
CA TYR A 299 -0.82 -28.32 -10.84
C TYR A 299 -1.61 -28.40 -12.15
N ILE A 300 -2.28 -27.31 -12.52
CA ILE A 300 -2.97 -27.14 -13.81
C ILE A 300 -2.41 -25.94 -14.54
N THR A 301 -2.54 -25.94 -15.86
CA THR A 301 -2.37 -24.75 -16.70
C THR A 301 -3.73 -24.16 -17.03
N ILE A 302 -3.88 -22.86 -16.86
CA ILE A 302 -5.03 -22.09 -17.33
C ILE A 302 -4.50 -21.14 -18.41
N GLN A 303 -4.93 -21.35 -19.66
CA GLN A 303 -4.36 -20.68 -20.81
C GLN A 303 -5.44 -20.02 -21.67
N ASN A 304 -5.23 -18.75 -21.98
CA ASN A 304 -5.94 -18.07 -23.05
C ASN A 304 -4.98 -17.84 -24.24
N THR A 305 -5.32 -18.38 -25.40
CA THR A 305 -4.45 -18.35 -26.60
C THR A 305 -4.80 -17.25 -27.60
N TYR A 306 -5.59 -16.23 -27.21
CA TYR A 306 -5.92 -15.13 -28.11
C TYR A 306 -4.67 -14.37 -28.61
N GLY A 307 -3.71 -14.11 -27.71
CA GLY A 307 -2.46 -13.43 -28.05
C GLY A 307 -2.57 -11.90 -28.00
N ALA A 308 -1.76 -11.22 -28.83
CA ALA A 308 -1.68 -9.76 -28.84
C ALA A 308 -2.88 -9.10 -29.54
N GLY A 309 -3.26 -7.90 -29.07
CA GLY A 309 -4.24 -7.03 -29.74
C GLY A 309 -5.39 -6.56 -28.86
N ASP A 310 -5.76 -7.33 -27.82
CA ASP A 310 -6.85 -7.00 -26.90
C ASP A 310 -6.71 -7.79 -25.58
N LYS A 311 -7.53 -7.43 -24.59
CA LYS A 311 -7.63 -8.10 -23.28
C LYS A 311 -8.11 -9.53 -23.47
N ALA A 312 -7.40 -10.50 -22.89
CA ALA A 312 -7.72 -11.91 -23.01
C ALA A 312 -7.47 -12.60 -21.67
N VAL A 313 -8.47 -12.57 -20.79
CA VAL A 313 -8.31 -13.10 -19.42
C VAL A 313 -8.19 -14.62 -19.46
N ALA A 314 -7.13 -15.17 -18.87
CA ALA A 314 -7.02 -16.61 -18.62
C ALA A 314 -7.76 -16.98 -17.34
N LEU A 315 -7.49 -16.23 -16.27
CA LEU A 315 -8.05 -16.47 -14.94
C LEU A 315 -8.73 -15.21 -14.40
N ARG A 316 -10.01 -15.34 -14.06
CA ARG A 316 -10.75 -14.36 -13.25
C ARG A 316 -11.00 -14.95 -11.87
N VAL A 317 -10.64 -14.20 -10.83
CA VAL A 317 -10.91 -14.59 -9.44
C VAL A 317 -11.75 -13.50 -8.77
N SER A 318 -12.95 -13.86 -8.33
CA SER A 318 -13.90 -12.95 -7.70
C SER A 318 -14.61 -13.64 -6.54
N ALA A 319 -13.83 -14.19 -5.61
CA ALA A 319 -14.31 -14.92 -4.44
C ALA A 319 -13.36 -14.69 -3.25
N ASP A 320 -13.74 -15.12 -2.05
CA ASP A 320 -12.84 -15.03 -0.90
C ASP A 320 -12.01 -16.31 -0.73
N LYS A 321 -10.85 -16.21 -0.08
CA LYS A 321 -10.04 -17.36 0.34
C LYS A 321 -9.67 -18.32 -0.80
N VAL A 322 -9.16 -17.76 -1.91
CA VAL A 322 -8.80 -18.56 -3.10
C VAL A 322 -7.29 -18.82 -3.15
N ALA A 323 -6.88 -20.07 -3.39
CA ALA A 323 -5.46 -20.42 -3.49
C ALA A 323 -5.07 -21.19 -4.76
N PHE A 324 -3.89 -20.90 -5.29
CA PHE A 324 -3.27 -21.54 -6.44
C PHE A 324 -1.89 -22.09 -6.07
N TYR A 325 -1.61 -23.36 -6.34
CA TYR A 325 -0.34 -24.00 -6.03
C TYR A 325 0.27 -24.68 -7.26
N GLY A 326 1.46 -24.25 -7.67
CA GLY A 326 2.17 -24.89 -8.79
C GLY A 326 1.41 -24.82 -10.11
N CYS A 327 0.53 -23.82 -10.29
CA CYS A 327 -0.23 -23.63 -11.51
C CYS A 327 0.56 -22.80 -12.52
N SER A 328 0.24 -22.97 -13.80
CA SER A 328 0.67 -22.06 -14.86
C SER A 328 -0.52 -21.25 -15.34
N ILE A 329 -0.40 -19.92 -15.42
CA ILE A 329 -1.49 -19.04 -15.84
C ILE A 329 -0.95 -18.15 -16.96
N ILE A 330 -1.47 -18.36 -18.17
CA ILE A 330 -0.81 -17.92 -19.41
C ILE A 330 -1.82 -17.16 -20.29
N SER A 331 -1.47 -15.93 -20.66
CA SER A 331 -2.15 -15.16 -21.70
C SER A 331 -1.21 -14.04 -22.17
N TYR A 332 -1.77 -12.97 -22.72
CA TYR A 332 -1.05 -11.78 -23.18
C TYR A 332 -1.46 -10.54 -22.39
N GLN A 333 -2.59 -9.90 -22.71
CA GLN A 333 -3.10 -8.76 -21.94
C GLN A 333 -4.14 -9.21 -20.91
N ASP A 334 -4.04 -8.68 -19.69
CA ASP A 334 -4.96 -8.95 -18.56
C ASP A 334 -5.03 -10.46 -18.19
N THR A 335 -3.90 -11.19 -18.22
CA THR A 335 -3.83 -12.65 -17.96
C THR A 335 -4.60 -13.07 -16.70
N ILE A 336 -4.42 -12.35 -15.59
CA ILE A 336 -5.15 -12.54 -14.33
C ILE A 336 -5.96 -11.29 -14.00
N LEU A 337 -7.29 -11.44 -13.96
CA LEU A 337 -8.21 -10.46 -13.38
C LEU A 337 -8.53 -10.85 -11.94
N ASP A 338 -7.78 -10.27 -11.01
CA ASP A 338 -7.78 -10.57 -9.58
C ASP A 338 -8.69 -9.57 -8.83
N ALA A 339 -9.99 -9.88 -8.79
CA ALA A 339 -11.01 -8.84 -8.66
C ALA A 339 -11.27 -8.38 -7.22
N THR A 340 -11.51 -9.29 -6.27
CA THR A 340 -11.94 -8.92 -4.89
C THR A 340 -11.45 -9.91 -3.83
N ARG A 341 -11.38 -9.46 -2.57
CA ARG A 341 -11.11 -10.26 -1.35
C ARG A 341 -9.65 -10.67 -1.11
N CYS A 342 -9.36 -11.95 -0.86
CA CYS A 342 -8.05 -12.43 -0.37
C CYS A 342 -7.61 -13.69 -1.13
N HIS A 343 -6.48 -13.61 -1.82
CA HIS A 343 -5.97 -14.71 -2.64
C HIS A 343 -4.50 -15.03 -2.40
N TYR A 344 -4.14 -16.28 -2.67
CA TYR A 344 -2.79 -16.79 -2.49
C TYR A 344 -2.31 -17.54 -3.72
N TYR A 345 -1.13 -17.19 -4.23
CA TYR A 345 -0.50 -17.88 -5.36
C TYR A 345 0.88 -18.35 -4.90
N SER A 346 1.15 -19.65 -4.98
CA SER A 346 2.39 -20.24 -4.49
C SER A 346 3.07 -21.08 -5.55
N SER A 347 4.33 -20.76 -5.83
CA SER A 347 5.15 -21.50 -6.79
C SER A 347 4.50 -21.60 -8.19
N CYS A 348 3.72 -20.59 -8.58
CA CYS A 348 3.05 -20.53 -9.87
C CYS A 348 3.95 -19.92 -10.95
N TYR A 349 3.72 -20.32 -12.20
CA TYR A 349 4.22 -19.63 -13.37
C TYR A 349 3.12 -18.72 -13.92
N ILE A 350 3.42 -17.44 -14.14
CA ILE A 350 2.45 -16.46 -14.64
C ILE A 350 3.08 -15.72 -15.82
N GLU A 351 2.42 -15.76 -16.97
CA GLU A 351 2.92 -15.20 -18.22
C GLU A 351 1.95 -14.18 -18.83
N GLY A 352 2.48 -13.06 -19.29
CA GLY A 352 1.73 -12.08 -20.06
C GLY A 352 2.59 -10.89 -20.51
N ALA A 353 1.96 -9.92 -21.16
CA ALA A 353 2.61 -8.76 -21.75
C ALA A 353 2.14 -7.47 -21.08
N THR A 354 0.86 -7.14 -21.18
CA THR A 354 0.29 -5.86 -20.70
C THR A 354 -0.65 -6.11 -19.53
N ASP A 355 -0.40 -5.42 -18.41
CA ASP A 355 -1.24 -5.44 -17.20
C ASP A 355 -1.61 -6.87 -16.75
N PHE A 356 -0.69 -7.83 -16.93
CA PHE A 356 -1.08 -9.23 -16.91
C PHE A 356 -1.47 -9.76 -15.52
N ILE A 357 -1.24 -8.98 -14.46
CA ILE A 357 -1.88 -9.14 -13.15
C ILE A 357 -2.60 -7.83 -12.79
N CYS A 358 -3.93 -7.81 -12.89
CA CYS A 358 -4.73 -6.61 -12.66
C CYS A 358 -5.92 -6.85 -11.73
N GLY A 359 -6.46 -5.78 -11.12
CA GLY A 359 -7.64 -5.85 -10.26
C GLY A 359 -7.47 -5.26 -8.85
N ASN A 360 -8.42 -5.51 -7.95
CA ASN A 360 -8.50 -4.89 -6.62
C ASN A 360 -8.73 -5.90 -5.49
N THR A 361 -7.79 -6.81 -5.30
CA THR A 361 -7.81 -7.80 -4.21
C THR A 361 -6.58 -7.65 -3.30
N ALA A 362 -6.62 -8.27 -2.12
CA ALA A 362 -5.44 -8.52 -1.31
C ALA A 362 -4.82 -9.85 -1.76
N SER A 363 -3.77 -9.79 -2.59
CA SER A 363 -3.12 -10.99 -3.14
C SER A 363 -1.68 -11.12 -2.73
N PHE A 364 -1.33 -12.35 -2.35
CA PHE A 364 0.03 -12.73 -1.96
C PHE A 364 0.58 -13.77 -2.92
N PHE A 365 1.58 -13.38 -3.69
CA PHE A 365 2.31 -14.21 -4.63
C PHE A 365 3.63 -14.63 -3.98
N GLU A 366 3.76 -15.89 -3.60
CA GLU A 366 4.95 -16.44 -2.95
C GLU A 366 5.71 -17.34 -3.92
N LYS A 367 7.00 -17.05 -4.13
CA LYS A 367 7.91 -17.87 -4.95
C LYS A 367 7.41 -18.14 -6.37
N CYS A 368 6.62 -17.23 -6.92
CA CYS A 368 6.10 -17.34 -8.29
C CYS A 368 7.15 -16.89 -9.30
N HIS A 369 7.07 -17.42 -10.52
CA HIS A 369 7.83 -16.95 -11.68
C HIS A 369 6.90 -16.13 -12.57
N LEU A 370 7.18 -14.83 -12.66
CA LEU A 370 6.51 -13.87 -13.53
C LEU A 370 7.33 -13.71 -14.81
N HIS A 371 6.76 -14.04 -15.96
CA HIS A 371 7.44 -13.97 -17.25
C HIS A 371 6.72 -12.99 -18.18
N SER A 372 7.41 -11.92 -18.57
CA SER A 372 6.88 -10.98 -19.55
C SER A 372 7.15 -11.47 -20.97
N THR A 373 6.09 -11.74 -21.73
CA THR A 373 6.16 -12.18 -23.14
C THR A 373 6.12 -10.99 -24.12
N SER A 374 6.12 -9.75 -23.62
CA SER A 374 6.13 -8.55 -24.46
C SER A 374 7.44 -8.46 -25.24
N GLU A 375 7.35 -8.27 -26.56
CA GLU A 375 8.51 -7.97 -27.42
C GLU A 375 8.93 -6.48 -27.31
N GLY A 376 8.05 -5.63 -26.79
CA GLY A 376 8.31 -4.21 -26.51
C GLY A 376 8.48 -3.94 -25.01
N THR A 377 7.67 -3.02 -24.48
CA THR A 377 7.57 -2.75 -23.04
C THR A 377 6.28 -3.34 -22.48
N GLY A 378 6.38 -4.42 -21.74
CA GLY A 378 5.27 -5.00 -20.98
C GLY A 378 5.03 -4.31 -19.63
N ALA A 379 3.90 -4.60 -18.99
CA ALA A 379 3.58 -4.17 -17.63
C ALA A 379 3.10 -5.37 -16.81
N ILE A 380 3.77 -5.65 -15.69
CA ILE A 380 3.45 -6.81 -14.85
C ILE A 380 2.15 -6.61 -14.08
N THR A 381 2.00 -5.45 -13.44
CA THR A 381 0.85 -5.20 -12.55
C THR A 381 0.06 -3.94 -12.92
N ALA A 382 -1.27 -4.03 -12.77
CA ALA A 382 -2.19 -2.91 -12.83
C ALA A 382 -3.19 -2.98 -11.67
N GLN A 383 -2.76 -2.56 -10.48
CA GLN A 383 -3.56 -2.69 -9.26
C GLN A 383 -4.55 -1.52 -9.11
N ARG A 384 -5.80 -1.82 -8.73
CA ARG A 384 -6.95 -0.92 -8.78
C ARG A 384 -7.55 -0.56 -7.42
N ARG A 385 -6.73 -0.37 -6.40
CA ARG A 385 -7.19 0.18 -5.13
C ARG A 385 -7.60 1.64 -5.30
N GLU A 386 -8.80 1.99 -4.83
CA GLU A 386 -9.40 3.31 -5.04
C GLU A 386 -9.51 4.15 -3.78
N SER A 387 -9.29 3.56 -2.60
CA SER A 387 -9.38 4.27 -1.33
C SER A 387 -8.30 3.85 -0.33
N PRO A 388 -7.89 4.74 0.59
CA PRO A 388 -6.93 4.39 1.63
C PRO A 388 -7.53 3.45 2.68
N SER A 389 -8.87 3.36 2.76
CA SER A 389 -9.62 2.44 3.63
C SER A 389 -9.64 1.00 3.12
N GLU A 390 -9.51 0.78 1.82
CA GLU A 390 -9.35 -0.56 1.26
C GLU A 390 -8.06 -1.19 1.75
N ASN A 391 -8.14 -2.42 2.26
CA ASN A 391 -6.95 -3.18 2.65
C ASN A 391 -6.51 -4.18 1.56
N THR A 392 -6.54 -3.73 0.30
CA THR A 392 -6.17 -4.51 -0.90
C THR A 392 -4.79 -4.12 -1.40
N GLY A 393 -4.19 -4.93 -2.25
CA GLY A 393 -2.83 -4.73 -2.77
C GLY A 393 -2.22 -6.03 -3.23
N PHE A 394 -1.22 -5.94 -4.11
CA PHE A 394 -0.46 -7.09 -4.57
C PHE A 394 0.90 -7.14 -3.90
N THR A 395 1.25 -8.28 -3.33
CA THR A 395 2.56 -8.52 -2.72
C THR A 395 3.22 -9.72 -3.36
N PHE A 396 4.45 -9.54 -3.81
CA PHE A 396 5.27 -10.56 -4.44
C PHE A 396 6.49 -10.84 -3.57
N LEU A 397 6.48 -11.99 -2.89
CA LEU A 397 7.54 -12.39 -1.97
C LEU A 397 8.38 -13.54 -2.55
N GLY A 398 9.69 -13.30 -2.71
CA GLY A 398 10.61 -14.34 -3.17
C GLY A 398 10.38 -14.77 -4.62
N CYS A 399 9.71 -13.94 -5.41
CA CYS A 399 9.38 -14.25 -6.80
C CYS A 399 10.59 -14.10 -7.72
N LYS A 400 10.41 -14.50 -8.98
CA LYS A 400 11.38 -14.33 -10.07
C LYS A 400 10.71 -13.59 -11.23
N ILE A 401 11.32 -12.52 -11.71
CA ILE A 401 10.88 -11.75 -12.87
C ILE A 401 11.87 -11.95 -14.02
N THR A 402 11.31 -12.30 -15.18
CA THR A 402 12.02 -12.46 -16.45
C THR A 402 11.19 -11.87 -17.58
N GLY A 403 11.77 -11.66 -18.75
CA GLY A 403 11.01 -11.28 -19.93
C GLY A 403 11.76 -11.55 -21.23
N VAL A 404 11.02 -11.55 -22.34
CA VAL A 404 11.54 -11.63 -23.71
C VAL A 404 12.13 -10.28 -24.11
N GLY A 405 11.32 -9.23 -24.11
CA GLY A 405 11.74 -7.85 -24.26
C GLY A 405 11.93 -7.17 -22.91
N THR A 406 11.36 -5.97 -22.78
CA THR A 406 11.44 -5.17 -21.55
C THR A 406 10.10 -5.12 -20.83
N CYS A 407 10.12 -4.82 -19.53
CA CYS A 407 8.91 -4.63 -18.76
C CYS A 407 9.07 -3.62 -17.62
N ILE A 408 7.94 -3.06 -17.20
CA ILE A 408 7.79 -2.36 -15.93
C ILE A 408 7.11 -3.27 -14.91
N LEU A 409 7.42 -3.04 -13.63
CA LEU A 409 6.83 -3.71 -12.47
C LEU A 409 5.33 -3.43 -12.34
N GLY A 410 4.88 -2.25 -12.74
CA GLY A 410 3.46 -1.93 -12.80
C GLY A 410 3.13 -0.47 -13.00
N ARG A 411 1.82 -0.22 -13.07
CA ARG A 411 1.22 1.11 -13.26
C ARG A 411 -0.14 1.25 -12.57
N PRO A 412 -0.51 2.45 -12.08
CA PRO A 412 -1.67 2.62 -11.20
C PRO A 412 -2.97 2.70 -11.98
N TRP A 413 -3.70 1.58 -12.04
CA TRP A 413 -5.08 1.59 -12.53
C TRP A 413 -5.99 2.39 -11.58
N GLY A 414 -5.89 2.10 -10.28
CA GLY A 414 -6.61 2.81 -9.22
C GLY A 414 -5.78 3.92 -8.59
N SER A 415 -6.43 4.94 -8.05
CA SER A 415 -5.74 6.12 -7.49
C SER A 415 -4.87 5.80 -6.25
N TYR A 416 -5.25 4.81 -5.45
CA TYR A 416 -4.53 4.35 -4.26
C TYR A 416 -3.79 3.03 -4.50
N SER A 417 -3.43 2.78 -5.76
CA SER A 417 -2.79 1.54 -6.21
C SER A 417 -1.65 1.11 -5.29
N ARG A 418 -1.61 -0.18 -4.91
CA ARG A 418 -0.62 -0.70 -3.96
C ARG A 418 0.00 -2.00 -4.46
N VAL A 419 1.31 -1.97 -4.69
CA VAL A 419 2.10 -3.11 -5.16
C VAL A 419 3.44 -3.15 -4.43
N VAL A 420 3.83 -4.32 -3.92
CA VAL A 420 5.10 -4.53 -3.23
C VAL A 420 5.83 -5.73 -3.81
N PHE A 421 7.07 -5.53 -4.25
CA PHE A 421 8.00 -6.62 -4.56
C PHE A 421 9.02 -6.74 -3.43
N ALA A 422 9.08 -7.91 -2.79
CA ALA A 422 9.96 -8.19 -1.67
C ALA A 422 10.83 -9.42 -1.96
N LYS A 423 12.15 -9.32 -1.74
CA LYS A 423 13.13 -10.39 -1.94
C LYS A 423 13.01 -11.06 -3.32
N THR A 424 12.64 -10.28 -4.34
CA THR A 424 12.33 -10.79 -5.67
C THR A 424 13.55 -10.66 -6.59
N PHE A 425 13.84 -11.72 -7.35
CA PHE A 425 14.85 -11.68 -8.41
C PHE A 425 14.29 -10.89 -9.60
N MET A 426 15.06 -9.94 -10.12
CA MET A 426 14.71 -9.16 -11.31
C MET A 426 15.79 -9.30 -12.38
N SER A 427 15.47 -9.94 -13.50
CA SER A 427 16.33 -9.96 -14.69
C SER A 427 16.48 -8.56 -15.30
N SER A 428 17.42 -8.40 -16.24
CA SER A 428 17.62 -7.15 -17.00
C SER A 428 16.43 -6.73 -17.88
N ALA A 429 15.39 -7.56 -17.99
CA ALA A 429 14.14 -7.16 -18.65
C ALA A 429 13.42 -6.02 -17.91
N VAL A 430 13.59 -5.90 -16.59
CA VAL A 430 12.96 -4.81 -15.82
C VAL A 430 13.66 -3.49 -16.14
N LEU A 431 12.90 -2.53 -16.68
CA LEU A 431 13.42 -1.23 -17.06
C LEU A 431 13.90 -0.42 -15.84
N PRO A 432 14.92 0.45 -16.00
CA PRO A 432 15.48 1.22 -14.89
C PRO A 432 14.46 2.02 -14.09
N GLN A 433 13.48 2.65 -14.77
CA GLN A 433 12.40 3.41 -14.11
C GLN A 433 11.54 2.54 -13.20
N GLY A 434 11.45 1.24 -13.47
CA GLY A 434 10.70 0.24 -12.70
C GLY A 434 9.19 0.36 -12.83
N TRP A 435 8.64 1.57 -12.75
CA TRP A 435 7.20 1.82 -12.67
C TRP A 435 6.80 2.93 -13.64
N ASP A 436 5.54 2.89 -14.08
CA ASP A 436 4.91 3.92 -14.89
C ASP A 436 3.72 4.52 -14.13
N ASP A 437 3.47 5.80 -14.29
CA ASP A 437 2.42 6.53 -13.56
C ASP A 437 1.13 6.71 -14.35
N TRP A 438 1.04 6.12 -15.55
CA TRP A 438 -0.06 6.28 -16.50
C TRP A 438 -0.29 7.76 -16.88
N GLY A 439 0.74 8.61 -16.83
CA GLY A 439 0.60 10.05 -17.03
C GLY A 439 -0.20 10.75 -15.92
N ARG A 440 -0.39 10.11 -14.76
CA ARG A 440 -1.19 10.62 -13.63
C ARG A 440 -0.30 10.97 -12.45
N SER A 441 0.42 12.09 -12.55
CA SER A 441 1.30 12.59 -11.48
C SER A 441 0.58 12.85 -10.14
N SER A 442 -0.74 13.07 -10.17
CA SER A 442 -1.57 13.19 -8.96
C SER A 442 -1.57 11.92 -8.08
N THR A 443 -1.23 10.75 -8.65
CA THR A 443 -1.17 9.48 -7.92
C THR A 443 0.14 9.28 -7.15
N HIS A 444 1.20 10.04 -7.47
CA HIS A 444 2.54 9.84 -6.90
C HIS A 444 2.59 9.94 -5.37
N SER A 445 1.70 10.75 -4.77
CA SER A 445 1.64 10.95 -3.31
C SER A 445 0.72 9.97 -2.58
N ILE A 446 -0.05 9.15 -3.31
CA ILE A 446 -1.12 8.30 -2.76
C ILE A 446 -0.96 6.82 -3.13
N ALA A 447 -0.37 6.50 -4.29
CA ALA A 447 -0.01 5.14 -4.65
C ALA A 447 1.16 4.64 -3.80
N TYR A 448 1.21 3.34 -3.55
CA TYR A 448 2.22 2.69 -2.72
C TYR A 448 2.92 1.60 -3.51
N TYR A 449 3.97 1.98 -4.25
CA TYR A 449 4.81 1.07 -5.04
C TYR A 449 6.16 0.91 -4.37
N GLY A 450 6.40 -0.28 -3.84
CA GLY A 450 7.54 -0.55 -2.96
C GLY A 450 8.39 -1.72 -3.43
N GLU A 451 9.71 -1.56 -3.31
CA GLU A 451 10.68 -2.63 -3.49
C GLU A 451 11.46 -2.84 -2.19
N TYR A 452 11.59 -4.10 -1.75
CA TYR A 452 12.32 -4.48 -0.55
C TYR A 452 13.33 -5.59 -0.84
N LYS A 453 14.63 -5.31 -0.70
CA LYS A 453 15.73 -6.29 -0.90
C LYS A 453 15.57 -7.11 -2.20
N CYS A 454 15.05 -6.50 -3.26
CA CYS A 454 15.07 -7.10 -4.60
C CYS A 454 16.51 -7.09 -5.14
N TYR A 455 16.84 -8.02 -6.02
CA TYR A 455 18.23 -8.26 -6.40
C TYR A 455 18.38 -8.67 -7.86
N ARG A 456 19.63 -8.57 -8.36
CA ARG A 456 20.07 -8.83 -9.76
C ARG A 456 19.72 -7.67 -10.70
N PRO A 457 20.15 -7.64 -11.98
CA PRO A 457 20.43 -6.38 -12.66
C PRO A 457 19.19 -5.49 -12.85
N GLY A 458 17.99 -6.07 -12.97
CA GLY A 458 16.74 -5.31 -13.06
C GLY A 458 16.32 -4.62 -11.76
N ALA A 459 16.91 -4.98 -10.62
CA ALA A 459 16.61 -4.40 -9.30
C ALA A 459 17.46 -3.18 -8.96
N ALA A 460 18.30 -2.67 -9.89
CA ALA A 460 19.10 -1.48 -9.65
C ALA A 460 18.20 -0.26 -9.36
N SER A 461 18.41 0.36 -8.19
CA SER A 461 17.55 1.44 -7.70
C SER A 461 17.83 2.81 -8.31
N SER A 462 19.02 3.04 -8.86
CA SER A 462 19.49 4.37 -9.30
C SER A 462 18.63 5.00 -10.41
N GLY A 463 17.96 4.17 -11.22
CA GLY A 463 17.10 4.62 -12.31
C GLY A 463 15.61 4.73 -11.95
N ARG A 464 15.21 4.34 -10.74
CA ARG A 464 13.79 4.25 -10.36
C ARG A 464 13.10 5.61 -10.38
N VAL A 465 11.81 5.59 -10.72
CA VAL A 465 10.98 6.79 -10.59
C VAL A 465 10.98 7.31 -9.15
N LYS A 466 11.08 8.63 -8.99
CA LYS A 466 11.28 9.29 -7.68
C LYS A 466 10.14 9.08 -6.68
N TRP A 467 8.95 8.72 -7.16
CA TRP A 467 7.77 8.47 -6.32
C TRP A 467 7.64 7.01 -5.86
N SER A 468 8.45 6.10 -6.42
CA SER A 468 8.54 4.73 -5.90
C SER A 468 9.28 4.69 -4.56
N ARG A 469 9.10 3.60 -3.81
CA ARG A 469 9.63 3.46 -2.45
C ARG A 469 10.66 2.33 -2.39
N HIS A 470 11.79 2.64 -1.77
CA HIS A 470 12.69 1.61 -1.24
C HIS A 470 12.33 1.39 0.22
N LEU A 471 11.78 0.22 0.52
CA LEU A 471 11.21 -0.03 1.85
C LEU A 471 12.31 -0.33 2.87
N SER A 472 12.17 0.20 4.08
CA SER A 472 12.95 -0.25 5.24
C SER A 472 12.53 -1.66 5.70
N ASP A 473 13.30 -2.25 6.62
CA ASP A 473 12.93 -3.54 7.24
C ASP A 473 11.58 -3.45 7.97
N GLU A 474 11.31 -2.33 8.66
CA GLU A 474 10.06 -2.06 9.35
C GLU A 474 8.88 -1.86 8.39
N GLU A 475 9.07 -1.07 7.33
CA GLU A 475 8.04 -0.85 6.30
C GLU A 475 7.70 -2.14 5.56
N ALA A 476 8.69 -2.99 5.32
CA ALA A 476 8.50 -4.25 4.60
C ALA A 476 7.82 -5.33 5.45
N LYS A 477 8.03 -5.34 6.77
CA LYS A 477 7.58 -6.40 7.69
C LYS A 477 6.14 -6.92 7.44
N PRO A 478 5.11 -6.08 7.22
CA PRO A 478 3.75 -6.55 6.98
C PRO A 478 3.57 -7.30 5.66
N PHE A 479 4.47 -7.09 4.68
CA PHE A 479 4.44 -7.70 3.35
C PHE A 479 5.33 -8.95 3.26
N LEU A 480 6.01 -9.33 4.34
CA LEU A 480 6.86 -10.53 4.39
C LEU A 480 6.15 -11.77 4.93
N THR A 481 4.89 -11.63 5.34
CA THR A 481 4.09 -12.72 5.91
C THR A 481 2.75 -12.83 5.21
N LYS A 482 2.13 -14.01 5.33
CA LYS A 482 0.78 -14.29 4.82
C LYS A 482 -0.31 -13.63 5.66
N ASP A 483 0.03 -12.89 6.72
CA ASP A 483 -0.94 -12.23 7.60
C ASP A 483 -1.71 -11.15 6.84
N MET A 484 -1.10 -10.59 5.79
CA MET A 484 -1.76 -9.65 4.88
C MET A 484 -2.88 -10.22 4.02
N ILE A 485 -3.12 -11.52 4.11
CA ILE A 485 -4.32 -12.14 3.51
C ILE A 485 -5.08 -12.92 4.57
N GLY A 486 -4.72 -12.79 5.86
CA GLY A 486 -5.27 -13.64 6.92
C GLY A 486 -4.93 -15.11 6.75
N GLY A 487 -3.82 -15.44 6.07
CA GLY A 487 -3.57 -16.78 5.54
C GLY A 487 -3.59 -17.90 6.58
N GLN A 488 -3.21 -17.62 7.84
CA GLN A 488 -3.28 -18.59 8.94
C GLN A 488 -4.71 -19.09 9.20
N ALA A 489 -5.74 -18.27 8.93
CA ALA A 489 -7.12 -18.58 9.25
C ALA A 489 -7.83 -19.45 8.20
N TRP A 490 -7.33 -19.49 6.96
CA TRP A 490 -8.07 -20.12 5.84
C TRP A 490 -7.22 -20.95 4.87
N LEU A 491 -5.89 -20.78 4.85
CA LEU A 491 -5.05 -21.64 4.01
C LEU A 491 -5.11 -23.06 4.54
N ARG A 492 -5.60 -23.98 3.71
CA ARG A 492 -5.81 -25.38 4.05
C ARG A 492 -4.76 -26.30 3.41
N PRO A 493 -4.34 -27.39 4.10
CA PRO A 493 -3.46 -28.39 3.52
C PRO A 493 -4.15 -29.15 2.37
N ALA A 494 -3.36 -29.92 1.61
CA ALA A 494 -3.95 -30.90 0.69
C ALA A 494 -4.58 -32.05 1.50
N PRO A 495 -5.73 -32.60 1.08
CA PRO A 495 -6.28 -33.81 1.70
C PRO A 495 -5.32 -34.99 1.48
N THR A 496 -5.28 -35.88 2.47
CA THR A 496 -4.48 -37.11 2.45
C THR A 496 -5.33 -38.37 2.28
N HIS A 497 -6.64 -38.27 2.48
CA HIS A 497 -7.60 -39.35 2.33
C HIS A 497 -8.72 -38.94 1.38
N PHE A 498 -9.26 -39.91 0.64
CA PHE A 498 -10.31 -39.68 -0.35
C PHE A 498 -11.48 -40.64 -0.18
N LYS A 499 -12.70 -40.14 -0.34
CA LYS A 499 -13.95 -40.91 -0.36
C LYS A 499 -14.69 -40.63 -1.65
N ILE A 500 -15.50 -41.58 -2.13
CA ILE A 500 -16.35 -41.37 -3.30
C ILE A 500 -17.62 -40.64 -2.85
N PRO A 501 -18.04 -39.56 -3.51
CA PRO A 501 -19.30 -38.89 -3.20
C PRO A 501 -20.51 -39.78 -3.53
N SER A 502 -21.48 -39.86 -2.62
CA SER A 502 -22.68 -40.70 -2.77
C SER A 502 -23.54 -40.34 -3.98
N TRP A 503 -23.54 -39.06 -4.38
CA TRP A 503 -24.31 -38.56 -5.52
C TRP A 503 -23.70 -38.89 -6.89
N ILE A 504 -22.44 -39.34 -6.94
CA ILE A 504 -21.81 -39.81 -8.18
C ILE A 504 -22.19 -41.27 -8.46
N THR A 505 -22.32 -42.09 -7.41
CA THR A 505 -22.62 -43.52 -7.53
C THR A 505 -24.08 -43.84 -7.90
N SER A 506 -25.03 -42.93 -7.68
CA SER A 506 -26.45 -43.16 -7.96
C SER A 506 -26.83 -43.16 -9.44
N ASN A 507 -25.96 -42.64 -10.32
CA ASN A 507 -26.25 -42.53 -11.76
C ASN A 507 -25.75 -43.71 -12.62
N THR A 508 -25.02 -44.67 -12.03
CA THR A 508 -24.45 -45.80 -12.78
C THR A 508 -25.31 -47.07 -12.77
N VAL A 509 -26.49 -47.07 -12.14
CA VAL A 509 -27.37 -48.25 -12.02
C VAL A 509 -28.60 -48.21 -12.96
N GLY A 510 -28.74 -47.18 -13.80
CA GLY A 510 -29.93 -47.01 -14.67
C GLY A 510 -29.76 -47.36 -16.16
N GLY A 511 -28.57 -47.76 -16.61
CA GLY A 511 -28.31 -48.13 -18.00
C GLY A 511 -28.39 -49.63 -18.21
N ASN A 512 -29.57 -50.15 -18.56
CA ASN A 512 -29.72 -51.54 -18.98
C ASN A 512 -28.82 -51.85 -20.19
N LYS A 513 -28.12 -52.98 -20.08
CA LYS A 513 -27.43 -53.68 -21.16
C LYS A 513 -28.37 -54.10 -22.29
#